data_AF-E9RY54-F1
#
_entry.id   AF-E9RY54-F1
#
_cell.length_a   1.000
_cell.length_b   1.000
_cell.length_c   1.000
_cell.angle_alpha   90.00
_cell.angle_beta   90.00
_cell.angle_gamma   90.00
#
_symmetry.space_group_name_H-M   'P 1'
#
loop_
_entity.id
_entity.type
_entity.pdbx_description
1 polymer ?
#
loop_
_entity_poly.entity_id
_entity_poly.type
_entity_poly.pdbx_seq_one_letter_code
_entity_poly.pdbx_strand_id
1 'polypeptide(L)' 'MGKQEQLIEYIVQDIVDMFSSDQDIGYDEAMNKFYNSKVFEKLQDKETGLYMESSEYV' A
#
# COMPACT_ATOMS: atom_id res chain seq x y z
N MET A 1 6.90 2.83 -16.40
CA MET A 1 5.84 2.43 -15.46
C MET A 1 4.58 2.12 -16.25
N GLY A 2 4.02 0.93 -16.05
CA GLY A 2 2.68 0.62 -16.51
C GLY A 2 1.63 1.33 -15.64
N LYS A 3 0.42 1.55 -16.17
CA LYS A 3 -0.71 2.14 -15.42
C LYS A 3 -0.97 1.41 -14.10
N GLN A 4 -0.79 0.10 -14.09
CA GLN A 4 -0.95 -0.73 -12.90
C GLN A 4 0.08 -0.39 -11.80
N GLU A 5 1.35 -0.27 -12.17
CA GLU A 5 2.42 0.04 -11.21
C GLU A 5 2.17 1.41 -10.56
N GLN A 6 1.70 2.38 -11.35
CA GLN A 6 1.31 3.70 -10.84
C GLN A 6 0.16 3.63 -9.83
N LEU A 7 -0.87 2.82 -10.10
CA LEU A 7 -2.00 2.65 -9.17
C LEU A 7 -1.57 1.99 -7.87
N ILE A 8 -0.70 0.97 -7.95
CA ILE A 8 -0.11 0.34 -6.77
C ILE A 8 0.71 1.34 -5.97
N GLU A 9 1.54 2.16 -6.62
CA GLU A 9 2.34 3.19 -5.95
C GLU A 9 1.46 4.22 -5.20
N TYR A 10 0.33 4.64 -5.77
CA TYR A 10 -0.59 5.54 -5.09
C TYR A 10 -1.21 4.91 -3.84
N ILE A 11 -1.69 3.67 -3.95
CA ILE A 11 -2.25 2.94 -2.81
C ILE A 11 -1.20 2.73 -1.72
N VAL A 12 0.03 2.40 -2.09
CA VAL A 12 1.13 2.24 -1.14
C VAL A 12 1.41 3.55 -0.40
N GLN A 13 1.48 4.68 -1.11
CA GLN A 13 1.71 5.99 -0.49
C GLN A 13 0.61 6.33 0.51
N ASP A 14 -0.65 6.20 0.11
CA ASP A 14 -1.80 6.46 0.98
C ASP A 14 -1.78 5.57 2.25
N ILE A 15 -1.55 4.26 2.08
CA ILE A 15 -1.55 3.33 3.22
C ILE A 15 -0.39 3.62 4.16
N VAL A 16 0.80 3.94 3.64
CA VAL A 16 1.96 4.28 4.46
C VAL A 16 1.72 5.58 5.23
N ASP A 17 1.15 6.61 4.60
CA ASP A 17 0.78 7.87 5.27
C ASP A 17 -0.24 7.64 6.39
N MET A 18 -1.28 6.82 6.12
CA MET A 18 -2.27 6.42 7.13
C MET A 18 -1.61 5.65 8.28
N PHE A 19 -0.79 4.64 7.98
CA PHE A 19 -0.09 3.85 9.01
C PHE A 19 0.86 4.70 9.86
N SER A 20 1.61 5.61 9.23
CA SER A 20 2.53 6.51 9.92
C SER A 20 1.76 7.40 10.90
N SER A 21 0.62 7.95 10.46
CA SER A 21 -0.22 8.84 11.27
C SER A 21 -0.95 8.10 12.39
N ASP A 22 -1.56 6.96 12.09
CA ASP A 22 -2.38 6.19 13.03
C ASP A 22 -1.54 5.54 14.15
N GLN A 23 -0.31 5.16 13.85
CA GLN A 23 0.59 4.49 14.79
C GLN A 23 1.61 5.43 15.41
N ASP A 24 1.63 6.72 15.02
CA ASP A 24 2.64 7.71 15.43
C ASP A 24 4.08 7.19 15.23
N ILE A 25 4.32 6.55 14.07
CA ILE A 25 5.63 6.00 13.69
C ILE A 25 6.22 6.77 12.52
N GLY A 26 7.54 6.69 12.37
CA GLY A 26 8.22 7.30 11.22
C GLY A 26 7.79 6.67 9.90
N TYR A 27 7.76 7.48 8.83
CA TYR A 27 7.37 7.05 7.49
C TYR A 27 8.19 5.84 6.99
N ASP A 28 9.50 5.83 7.23
CA ASP A 28 10.37 4.69 6.88
C ASP A 28 9.98 3.40 7.63
N GLU A 29 9.55 3.52 8.88
CA GLU A 29 9.07 2.39 9.67
C GLU A 29 7.72 1.89 9.15
N ALA A 30 6.81 2.81 8.82
CA ALA A 30 5.51 2.49 8.21
C ALA A 30 5.69 1.78 6.85
N MET A 31 6.59 2.29 5.99
CA MET A 31 6.97 1.62 4.75
C MET A 31 7.46 0.20 5.04
N ASN A 32 8.45 0.03 5.92
CA ASN A 32 9.03 -1.27 6.20
C ASN A 32 7.96 -2.26 6.70
N LYS A 33 7.04 -1.84 7.57
CA LYS A 33 5.93 -2.67 8.02
C LYS A 33 4.98 -3.04 6.88
N PHE A 34 4.60 -2.08 6.03
CA PHE A 34 3.67 -2.32 4.94
C PHE A 34 4.26 -3.23 3.86
N TYR A 35 5.50 -2.99 3.44
CA TYR A 35 6.18 -3.83 2.43
C TYR A 35 6.40 -5.28 2.90
N ASN A 36 6.52 -5.52 4.20
CA ASN A 36 6.61 -6.88 4.78
C ASN A 36 5.24 -7.48 5.15
N SER A 37 4.15 -6.83 4.78
CA SER A 37 2.80 -7.31 5.07
C SER A 37 2.26 -8.23 3.98
N LYS A 38 1.37 -9.14 4.37
CA LYS A 38 0.58 -9.95 3.42
C LYS A 38 -0.34 -9.11 2.53
N VAL A 39 -0.68 -7.89 2.97
CA VAL A 39 -1.52 -6.97 2.20
C VAL A 39 -0.74 -6.50 0.98
N PHE A 40 0.53 -6.13 1.14
CA PHE A 40 1.38 -5.73 0.02
C PHE A 40 1.64 -6.88 -0.98
N GLU A 41 1.79 -8.12 -0.49
CA GLU A 41 1.87 -9.30 -1.37
C GLU A 41 0.59 -9.45 -2.23
N LYS A 42 -0.59 -9.27 -1.64
CA LYS A 42 -1.87 -9.34 -2.36
C LYS A 42 -2.11 -8.16 -3.27
N LEU A 43 -1.68 -6.96 -2.88
CA LEU A 43 -1.80 -5.74 -3.69
C LEU A 43 -1.04 -5.87 -5.03
N GLN A 44 0.08 -6.59 -5.02
CA GLN A 44 0.84 -6.90 -6.23
C GLN A 44 0.19 -7.98 -7.10
N ASP A 45 -0.67 -8.82 -6.52
CA ASP A 45 -1.37 -9.88 -7.24
C ASP A 45 -2.49 -9.29 -8.10
N LYS A 46 -2.30 -9.42 -9.42
CA LYS A 46 -3.21 -8.88 -10.44
C LYS A 46 -4.59 -9.54 -10.40
N GLU A 47 -4.66 -10.80 -10.00
CA GLU A 47 -5.90 -11.55 -9.97
C GLU A 47 -6.84 -11.06 -8.86
N THR A 48 -6.29 -10.41 -7.83
CA THR A 48 -7.09 -9.84 -6.73
C THR A 48 -7.81 -8.55 -7.12
N GLY A 49 -7.27 -7.80 -8.10
CA GLY A 49 -7.81 -6.50 -8.49
C GLY A 49 -7.68 -5.39 -7.44
N LEU A 50 -7.00 -5.64 -6.31
CA LEU A 50 -6.92 -4.69 -5.18
C LEU A 50 -6.36 -3.33 -5.56
N TYR A 51 -5.46 -3.27 -6.56
CA TYR A 51 -4.89 -2.02 -7.05
C TYR A 51 -5.91 -1.10 -7.76
N MET A 52 -7.14 -1.55 -8.00
CA MET A 52 -8.23 -0.74 -8.53
C MET A 52 -9.17 -0.20 -7.45
N GLU A 53 -9.04 -0.68 -6.21
CA GLU A 53 -9.87 -0.29 -5.07
C GLU A 53 -9.30 0.92 -4.34
N SER A 54 -10.04 1.47 -3.37
CA SER A 54 -9.54 2.55 -2.52
C SER A 54 -8.51 2.04 -1.51
N SER A 55 -7.58 2.91 -1.13
CA SER A 55 -6.56 2.63 -0.10
C SER A 55 -7.16 2.27 1.27
N GLU A 56 -8.37 2.75 1.59
CA GLU A 56 -9.10 2.39 2.81
C GLU A 56 -9.69 0.96 2.80
N TYR A 57 -9.89 0.37 1.62
CA TYR A 57 -10.43 -0.98 1.47
C TYR A 57 -9.33 -2.06 1.52
N VAL A 58 -8.14 -1.70 1.03
CA VAL A 58 -6.94 -2.56 0.95
C VAL A 58 -6.34 -2.81 2.33
#